data_AF-A0A1D8T6T1-F1
#
_entry.id   AF-A0A1D8T6T1-F1
#
_cell.length_a   1.000
_cell.length_b   1.000
_cell.length_c   1.000
_cell.angle_alpha   90.00
_cell.angle_beta   90.00
_cell.angle_gamma   90.00
#
_symmetry.space_group_name_H-M   'P 1'
#
loop_
_entity.id
_entity.type
_entity.pdbx_description
1 polymer ?
#
loop_
_entity_poly.entity_id
_entity_poly.type
_entity_poly.pdbx_seq_one_letter_code
_entity_poly.pdbx_strand_id
1 'polypeptide(L)' 'MSRSQLAALIEVNPQTVGALERGDHYPSLDLALRISAVFELPVEAIFSRTEFGPLSTELYRDKRRAADDEEGESSHG' A
#
# COMPACT_ATOMS: atom_id res chain seq x y z
N MET A 1 -2.16 -10.25 -10.72
CA MET A 1 -3.43 -10.71 -10.13
C MET A 1 -4.58 -9.95 -10.78
N SER A 2 -5.66 -10.62 -11.19
CA SER A 2 -6.87 -9.98 -11.72
C SER A 2 -7.85 -9.59 -10.60
N ARG A 3 -8.83 -8.70 -10.86
CA ARG A 3 -9.89 -8.35 -9.89
C ARG A 3 -10.65 -9.58 -9.40
N SER A 4 -10.99 -10.50 -10.29
CA SER A 4 -11.70 -11.74 -9.91
C SER A 4 -10.84 -12.65 -9.04
N GLN A 5 -9.52 -12.71 -9.29
CA GLN A 5 -8.60 -13.46 -8.44
C GLN A 5 -8.50 -12.83 -7.05
N LEU A 6 -8.35 -11.50 -6.95
CA LEU A 6 -8.35 -10.81 -5.67
C LEU A 6 -9.64 -11.05 -4.89
N ALA A 7 -10.78 -10.89 -5.56
CA ALA A 7 -12.09 -11.10 -4.96
C ALA A 7 -12.26 -12.51 -4.38
N ALA A 8 -11.75 -13.54 -5.08
CA ALA A 8 -11.73 -14.89 -4.55
C ALA A 8 -10.83 -15.05 -3.32
N LEU A 9 -9.64 -14.44 -3.32
CA LEU A 9 -8.68 -14.51 -2.21
C LEU A 9 -9.18 -13.79 -0.94
N ILE A 10 -9.93 -12.70 -1.10
CA ILE A 10 -10.51 -11.94 0.01
C ILE A 10 -12.00 -12.22 0.19
N GLU A 11 -12.50 -13.32 -0.38
CA GLU A 11 -13.87 -13.85 -0.26
C GLU A 11 -14.98 -12.78 -0.41
N VAL A 12 -14.91 -12.00 -1.49
CA VAL A 12 -15.94 -11.01 -1.87
C VAL A 12 -16.37 -11.21 -3.32
N ASN A 13 -17.43 -10.50 -3.72
CA ASN A 13 -17.81 -10.42 -5.13
C ASN A 13 -16.81 -9.53 -5.90
N PRO A 14 -16.45 -9.86 -7.16
CA PRO A 14 -15.60 -9.01 -8.01
C PRO A 14 -16.05 -7.54 -8.13
N GLN A 15 -17.36 -7.28 -8.00
CA GLN A 15 -17.91 -5.91 -8.00
C GLN A 15 -17.46 -5.11 -6.77
N THR A 16 -17.28 -5.76 -5.62
CA THR A 16 -16.76 -5.12 -4.39
C THR A 16 -15.36 -4.56 -4.63
N VAL A 17 -14.49 -5.32 -5.29
CA VAL A 17 -13.15 -4.84 -5.66
C VAL A 17 -13.23 -3.58 -6.52
N GLY A 18 -14.12 -3.56 -7.51
CA GLY A 18 -14.35 -2.37 -8.34
C GLY A 18 -14.88 -1.16 -7.56
N ALA A 19 -15.73 -1.38 -6.54
CA ALA A 19 -16.22 -0.31 -5.67
C ALA A 19 -15.12 0.26 -4.76
N LEU A 20 -14.24 -0.60 -4.24
CA LEU A 20 -13.06 -0.19 -3.46
C LEU A 20 -12.12 0.69 -4.29
N GLU A 21 -11.82 0.29 -5.53
CA GLU A 21 -10.93 1.04 -6.44
C GLU A 21 -11.46 2.44 -6.80
N ARG A 22 -12.79 2.62 -6.82
CA ARG A 22 -13.42 3.93 -7.09
C ARG A 22 -13.61 4.76 -5.82
N GLY A 23 -13.41 4.18 -4.64
CA GLY A 23 -13.70 4.84 -3.37
C GLY A 23 -15.20 4.94 -3.05
N ASP A 24 -16.06 4.20 -3.77
CA ASP A 24 -17.50 4.17 -3.51
C ASP A 24 -17.82 3.46 -2.18
N HIS A 25 -16.89 2.65 -1.68
CA HIS A 25 -17.03 1.86 -0.47
C HIS A 25 -15.72 1.79 0.29
N TYR A 26 -15.79 1.92 1.62
CA TYR A 26 -14.67 1.66 2.51
C TYR A 26 -14.73 0.21 3.01
N PRO A 27 -13.61 -0.54 2.99
CA PRO A 27 -13.63 -1.93 3.46
C PRO A 27 -13.85 -1.98 4.98
N SER A 28 -14.50 -3.05 5.46
CA SER A 28 -14.50 -3.38 6.88
C SER A 28 -13.08 -3.71 7.37
N LEU A 29 -12.85 -3.67 8.69
CA LEU A 29 -11.55 -4.07 9.26
C LEU A 29 -11.16 -5.51 8.89
N ASP A 30 -12.13 -6.43 8.85
CA ASP A 30 -11.88 -7.81 8.43
C ASP A 30 -11.42 -7.87 6.95
N LEU A 31 -12.09 -7.16 6.05
CA LEU A 31 -11.73 -7.12 4.64
C LEU A 31 -10.35 -6.48 4.44
N ALA A 32 -10.05 -5.43 5.21
CA ALA A 32 -8.73 -4.79 5.27
C ALA A 32 -7.62 -5.78 5.62
N LEU A 33 -7.82 -6.58 6.68
CA LEU A 33 -6.85 -7.56 7.14
C LEU A 33 -6.65 -8.69 6.13
N ARG A 34 -7.71 -9.14 5.45
CA ARG A 34 -7.60 -10.12 4.36
C ARG A 34 -6.81 -9.56 3.17
N ILE A 35 -7.04 -8.31 2.79
CA ILE A 35 -6.25 -7.63 1.76
C ILE A 35 -4.77 -7.56 2.18
N SER A 36 -4.50 -7.16 3.44
CA SER A 36 -3.15 -7.10 4.02
C SER A 36 -2.43 -8.45 3.93
N ALA A 37 -3.11 -9.54 4.27
CA ALA A 37 -2.56 -10.89 4.17
C ALA A 37 -2.24 -11.31 2.72
N VAL A 38 -3.11 -10.97 1.75
CA VAL A 38 -2.89 -11.31 0.33
C VAL A 38 -1.66 -10.61 -0.25
N PHE A 39 -1.40 -9.37 0.16
CA PHE A 39 -0.27 -8.57 -0.34
C PHE A 39 0.98 -8.67 0.54
N GLU A 40 0.92 -9.38 1.67
CA GLU A 40 2.00 -9.47 2.65
C GLU A 40 2.47 -8.08 3.13
N LEU A 41 1.51 -7.16 3.30
CA LEU A 41 1.76 -5.79 3.73
C LEU A 41 1.09 -5.51 5.07
N PRO A 42 1.65 -4.63 5.92
CA PRO A 42 0.97 -4.18 7.13
C PRO A 42 -0.33 -3.46 6.79
N VAL A 43 -1.31 -3.47 7.70
CA VAL A 43 -2.63 -2.84 7.46
C VAL A 43 -2.52 -1.32 7.23
N GLU A 44 -1.50 -0.70 7.80
CA GLU A 44 -1.13 0.70 7.64
C GLU A 44 -0.72 1.04 6.20
N ALA A 45 -0.33 0.05 5.39
CA ALA A 45 -0.09 0.23 3.96
C ALA A 45 -1.39 0.31 3.14
N ILE A 46 -2.52 -0.07 3.73
CA ILE A 46 -3.86 0.00 3.13
C ILE A 46 -4.63 1.21 3.68
N PHE A 47 -4.46 1.50 4.97
CA PHE A 47 -5.11 2.62 5.65
C PHE A 47 -4.09 3.62 6.18
N SER A 48 -4.24 4.87 5.75
CA SER A 48 -3.50 5.98 6.28
C SER A 48 -4.44 7.10 6.71
N ARG A 49 -4.03 7.86 7.74
CA ARG A 49 -4.71 9.10 8.16
C ARG A 49 -4.44 10.25 7.19
N THR A 50 -3.47 10.10 6.32
CA THR A 50 -3.11 11.04 5.25
C THR A 50 -3.23 10.32 3.91
N GLU A 51 -3.65 11.03 2.88
CA GLU A 51 -3.70 10.45 1.53
C GLU A 51 -2.32 9.92 1.11
N PHE A 52 -2.33 8.79 0.41
CA PHE A 52 -1.11 8.25 -0.18
C PHE A 52 -0.65 9.15 -1.31
N GLY A 53 0.62 9.58 -1.25
CA GLY A 53 1.25 10.25 -2.37
C GLY A 53 1.41 9.31 -3.57
N PRO A 54 1.69 9.86 -4.77
CA PRO A 54 2.05 9.04 -5.92
C PRO A 54 3.23 8.12 -5.57
N LEU A 55 3.14 6.84 -5.95
CA LEU A 55 4.19 5.86 -5.66
C LEU A 55 5.57 6.30 -6.16
N SER A 56 5.63 6.99 -7.30
CA SER A 56 6.88 7.55 -7.82
C SER A 56 7.50 8.57 -6.86
N THR A 57 6.69 9.46 -6.28
CA THR A 57 7.15 10.46 -5.31
C THR A 57 7.75 9.78 -4.08
N GLU A 58 7.09 8.76 -3.55
CA GLU A 58 7.58 8.05 -2.36
C GLU A 58 8.86 7.25 -2.67
N LEU A 59 8.92 6.51 -3.79
CA LEU A 59 10.11 5.73 -4.16
C LEU A 59 11.36 6.58 -4.43
N TYR A 60 11.22 7.77 -5.03
CA TYR A 60 12.36 8.66 -5.28
C TYR A 60 12.73 9.52 -4.07
N ARG A 61 11.79 9.77 -3.15
CA ARG A 61 12.07 10.44 -1.87
C ARG A 61 12.98 9.57 -1.00
N ASP A 62 12.68 8.28 -0.88
CA ASP A 62 13.45 7.36 -0.03
C ASP A 62 14.87 7.14 -0.56
N LYS A 63 15.05 7.06 -1.88
CA LYS A 63 16.39 6.99 -2.49
C LYS A 63 17.26 8.21 -2.18
N ARG A 64 16.66 9.40 -2.08
CA ARG A 64 17.38 10.61 -1.69
C ARG A 64 17.77 10.59 -0.22
N ARG A 65 16.86 10.16 0.67
CA ARG A 65 17.19 9.99 2.10
C ARG A 65 18.33 9.00 2.31
N ALA A 66 18.30 7.86 1.64
CA ALA A 66 19.37 6.87 1.73
C ALA A 66 20.73 7.41 1.23
N ALA A 67 20.73 8.21 0.16
CA ALA A 67 21.95 8.85 -0.35
C ALA A 67 22.49 9.95 0.58
N ASP A 68 21.60 10.74 1.19
CA ASP A 68 21.96 11.78 2.15
C ASP A 68 22.58 11.17 3.43
N ASP A 69 22.10 10.00 3.86
CA ASP A 69 22.67 9.25 5.01
C ASP A 69 24.08 8.70 4.68
N GLU A 70 24.29 8.11 3.49
CA GLU A 70 25.60 7.56 3.07
C GLU A 70 26.71 8.63 2.91
N GLU A 71 26.37 9.84 2.47
CA GLU A 71 27.34 10.95 2.37
C GLU A 71 27.78 11.46 3.75
N GLY A 72 26.91 11.39 4.76
CA GLY A 72 27.18 11.84 6.14
C GLY A 72 28.18 10.97 6.90
N GLU A 73 28.20 9.66 6.65
CA GLU A 73 29.15 8.72 7.27
C GLU A 73 30.59 8.86 6.72
N SER A 74 30.76 9.35 5.48
CA SER A 74 32.08 9.46 4.83
C SER A 74 32.97 10.59 5.37
N SER A 75 32.39 11.53 6.12
CA SER A 75 33.07 12.74 6.62
C SER A 75 33.68 12.58 8.04
N HIS A 76 33.50 11.41 8.68
CA HIS A 76 34.00 11.12 10.03
C HIS A 76 35.19 10.10 10.07
N GLY A 77 35.92 9.93 8.95
CA GLY A 77 37.11 9.07 8.84
C GLY A 77 38.43 9.83 8.95
#